data_AF-A0A8T6LIC8-F1
#
_entry.id   AF-A0A8T6LIC8-F1
#
_cell.length_a   1.000
_cell.length_b   1.000
_cell.length_c   1.000
_cell.angle_alpha   90.00
_cell.angle_beta   90.00
_cell.angle_gamma   90.00
#
_symmetry.space_group_name_H-M   'P 1'
#
loop_
_entity.id
_entity.type
_entity.pdbx_description
1 polymer ?
#
loop_
_entity_poly.entity_id
_entity_poly.type
_entity_poly.pdbx_seq_one_letter_code
_entity_poly.pdbx_strand_id
1 'polypeptide(L)'
;MHDVNLIAVLVAGIVPMIVGMLWYGPLFGKRWLALMETTREEIQEGFNPMKTYGISFLLSLVTAFILAQLIADIAPGDVSSLGGSGGSAMVGVHVGLMALVAFVLPVAHQ
;
A
#
# COMPACT_ATOMS: atom_id res chain seq x y z
N MET A 1 0.16 -9.09 22.81
CA MET A 1 0.37 -8.20 21.64
C MET A 1 1.77 -8.47 21.14
N HIS A 2 1.94 -8.88 19.88
CA HIS A 2 3.27 -9.15 19.33
C HIS A 2 4.09 -7.85 19.31
N ASP A 3 5.41 -7.96 19.52
CA ASP A 3 6.35 -6.84 19.41
C ASP A 3 6.44 -6.36 17.96
N VAL A 4 5.47 -5.54 17.54
CA VAL A 4 5.45 -4.95 16.20
C VAL A 4 6.57 -3.92 16.12
N ASN A 5 7.52 -4.15 15.21
CA ASN A 5 8.58 -3.21 14.94
C ASN A 5 8.01 -1.95 14.27
N LEU A 6 7.87 -0.87 15.06
CA LEU A 6 7.34 0.41 14.60
C LEU A 6 8.17 1.03 13.45
N ILE A 7 9.48 0.76 13.39
CA ILE A 7 10.33 1.22 12.29
C ILE A 7 9.95 0.51 10.99
N ALA A 8 9.66 -0.80 11.06
CA ALA A 8 9.22 -1.56 9.89
C ALA A 8 7.85 -1.07 9.39
N VAL A 9 6.92 -0.73 10.30
CA VAL A 9 5.62 -0.16 9.93
C VAL A 9 5.78 1.20 9.25
N LEU A 10 6.67 2.06 9.75
CA LEU A 10 6.94 3.37 9.15
C LEU A 10 7.50 3.23 7.73
N VAL A 11 8.48 2.33 7.54
CA VAL A 11 9.05 2.05 6.21
C VAL A 11 8.00 1.47 5.27
N ALA A 12 7.17 0.54 5.76
CA ALA A 12 6.08 -0.05 4.97
C ALA A 12 5.03 1.00 4.54
N GLY A 13 4.78 2.02 5.36
CA GLY A 13 3.90 3.15 5.01
C GLY A 13 4.43 4.04 3.87
N ILE A 14 5.75 4.06 3.64
CA ILE A 14 6.39 4.86 2.59
C ILE A 14 6.37 4.13 1.23
N VAL A 15 6.44 2.79 1.23
CA VAL A 15 6.40 1.97 0.00
C VAL A 15 5.25 2.32 -0.95
N PRO A 16 3.97 2.40 -0.52
CA PRO A 16 2.87 2.75 -1.41
C PRO A 16 2.99 4.17 -1.98
N MET A 17 3.61 5.10 -1.26
CA MET A 17 3.87 6.45 -1.78
C MET A 17 4.87 6.43 -2.94
N ILE A 18 5.97 5.68 -2.80
CA ILE A 18 6.98 5.53 -3.85
C ILE A 18 6.37 4.83 -5.06
N VAL A 19 5.62 3.75 -4.84
CA VAL A 19 4.96 3.01 -5.92
C VAL A 19 3.95 3.92 -6.65
N GLY A 20 3.13 4.68 -5.92
CA GLY A 20 2.21 5.65 -6.50
C GLY A 20 2.93 6.74 -7.30
N MET A 21 4.03 7.28 -6.78
CA MET A 21 4.84 8.28 -7.49
C MET A 21 5.43 7.73 -8.79
N LEU A 22 5.96 6.51 -8.76
CA LEU A 22 6.52 5.86 -9.95
C LEU A 22 5.42 5.55 -10.98
N TRP A 23 4.26 5.08 -10.52
CA TRP A 23 3.12 4.72 -11.37
C TRP A 23 2.50 5.93 -12.07
N TYR A 24 2.02 6.92 -11.30
CA TYR A 24 1.37 8.13 -11.82
C TYR A 24 2.36 9.18 -12.35
N GLY A 25 3.66 8.98 -12.13
CA GLY A 25 4.74 9.81 -12.67
C GLY A 25 5.30 9.24 -13.97
N PRO A 26 6.54 8.69 -13.95
CA PRO A 26 7.28 8.33 -15.16
C PRO A 26 6.75 7.10 -15.91
N LEU A 27 6.17 6.10 -15.22
CA LEU A 27 5.76 4.84 -15.87
C LEU A 27 4.47 5.00 -16.68
N PHE A 28 3.38 5.44 -16.03
CA PHE A 28 2.04 5.45 -16.63
C PHE A 28 1.34 6.80 -16.58
N GLY A 29 1.94 7.85 -16.00
CA GLY A 29 1.29 9.15 -15.84
C GLY A 29 0.72 9.73 -17.14
N LYS A 30 1.50 9.73 -18.23
CA LYS A 30 1.05 10.27 -19.53
C LYS A 30 -0.10 9.46 -20.15
N ARG A 31 -0.04 8.13 -20.06
CA ARG A 31 -1.10 7.25 -20.57
C ARG A 31 -2.36 7.35 -19.73
N TRP A 32 -2.21 7.43 -18.42
CA TRP A 32 -3.32 7.60 -17.50
C TRP A 32 -4.05 8.92 -17.72
N LEU A 33 -3.33 10.04 -17.90
CA LEU A 33 -3.91 11.33 -18.26
C LEU A 33 -4.72 11.27 -19.57
N ALA A 34 -4.16 10.60 -20.59
CA ALA A 34 -4.84 10.43 -21.87
C ALA A 34 -6.12 9.58 -21.77
N LEU A 35 -6.12 8.54 -20.93
CA LEU A 35 -7.29 7.70 -20.69
C LEU A 35 -8.35 8.39 -19.83
N MET A 36 -7.93 9.28 -18.94
CA MET A 36 -8.82 10.09 -18.11
C MET A 36 -9.35 11.33 -18.83
N GLU A 37 -8.95 11.55 -20.09
CA GLU A 37 -9.30 12.72 -20.89
C GLU A 37 -9.06 14.05 -20.17
N THR A 38 -8.03 14.09 -19.31
CA THR A 38 -7.72 15.26 -18.47
C THR A 38 -6.27 15.69 -18.64
N THR A 39 -6.01 16.95 -18.34
CA THR A 39 -4.68 17.55 -18.45
C THR A 39 -3.94 17.56 -17.10
N ARG A 40 -2.62 17.73 -17.15
CA ARG A 40 -1.80 17.78 -15.93
C ARG A 40 -2.09 19.05 -15.13
N GLU A 41 -2.51 20.09 -15.82
CA GLU A 41 -2.89 21.39 -15.32
C GLU A 41 -4.23 21.32 -14.59
N GLU A 42 -5.25 20.67 -15.16
CA GLU A 42 -6.55 20.44 -14.51
C GLU A 42 -6.42 19.62 -13.23
N ILE A 43 -5.57 18.57 -13.24
CA ILE A 43 -5.34 17.77 -12.02
C ILE A 43 -4.63 18.58 -10.94
N GLN A 44 -3.78 19.52 -11.32
CA GLN A 44 -3.09 20.38 -10.37
C GLN A 44 -3.98 21.51 -9.87
N GLU A 45 -5.00 21.89 -10.63
CA GLU A 45 -5.97 22.90 -10.26
C GLU A 45 -6.81 22.43 -9.07
N GLY A 46 -6.62 23.06 -7.92
CA GLY A 46 -7.27 22.65 -6.66
C GLY A 46 -6.60 21.47 -5.94
N PHE A 47 -5.50 20.92 -6.46
CA PHE A 47 -4.74 19.88 -5.77
C PHE A 47 -4.02 20.45 -4.55
N ASN A 48 -4.39 19.97 -3.36
CA ASN A 48 -3.67 20.27 -2.13
C ASN A 48 -2.70 19.11 -1.81
N PRO A 49 -1.42 19.20 -2.21
CA PRO A 49 -0.47 18.10 -2.02
C PRO A 49 -0.29 17.74 -0.56
N MET A 50 -0.29 18.71 0.35
CA MET A 50 -0.11 18.46 1.79
C MET A 50 -1.26 17.63 2.36
N LYS A 51 -2.50 17.98 1.99
CA LYS A 51 -3.69 17.24 2.44
C LYS A 51 -3.75 15.86 1.80
N THR A 52 -3.55 15.76 0.49
CA THR A 52 -3.64 14.49 -0.23
C THR A 52 -2.56 13.52 0.22
N TYR A 53 -1.28 13.91 0.17
CA TYR A 53 -0.18 13.03 0.59
C TYR A 53 -0.20 12.75 2.10
N GLY A 54 -0.59 13.73 2.92
CA GLY A 54 -0.73 13.55 4.37
C GLY A 54 -1.80 12.50 4.71
N ILE A 55 -2.98 12.59 4.10
CA ILE A 55 -4.06 11.60 4.28
C ILE A 55 -3.63 10.25 3.71
N SER A 56 -3.06 10.20 2.50
CA SER A 56 -2.59 8.94 1.91
C SER A 56 -1.52 8.26 2.76
N PHE A 57 -0.60 9.01 3.36
CA PHE A 57 0.41 8.47 4.26
C PHE A 57 -0.21 7.91 5.55
N LEU A 58 -1.13 8.65 6.18
CA LEU A 58 -1.85 8.17 7.36
C LEU A 58 -2.64 6.89 7.06
N LEU A 59 -3.37 6.85 5.94
CA LEU A 59 -4.08 5.63 5.52
C LEU A 59 -3.09 4.48 5.26
N SER A 60 -1.96 4.77 4.62
CA SER A 60 -0.92 3.76 4.37
C SER A 60 -0.34 3.19 5.66
N LEU A 61 -0.15 4.01 6.69
CA LEU A 61 0.27 3.55 8.02
C LEU A 61 -0.80 2.70 8.70
N VAL A 62 -2.08 3.09 8.62
CA VAL A 62 -3.19 2.28 9.14
C VAL A 62 -3.25 0.93 8.44
N THR A 63 -3.15 0.91 7.11
CA THR A 63 -3.11 -0.34 6.33
C THR A 63 -1.90 -1.19 6.69
N ALA A 64 -0.71 -0.60 6.83
CA ALA A 64 0.50 -1.31 7.24
C ALA A 64 0.36 -1.91 8.64
N PHE A 65 -0.26 -1.20 9.58
CA PHE A 65 -0.53 -1.69 10.93
C PHE A 65 -1.53 -2.85 10.95
N ILE A 66 -2.65 -2.72 10.22
CA ILE A 66 -3.65 -3.79 10.11
C ILE A 66 -3.01 -5.03 9.47
N LEU A 67 -2.23 -4.86 8.41
CA LEU A 67 -1.49 -5.96 7.77
C LEU A 67 -0.49 -6.60 8.74
N ALA A 68 0.24 -5.82 9.52
CA ALA A 68 1.18 -6.36 10.52
C ALA A 68 0.46 -7.26 11.55
N GLN A 69 -0.72 -6.85 12.02
CA GLN A 69 -1.53 -7.65 12.94
C GLN A 69 -2.10 -8.90 12.26
N LEU A 70 -2.66 -8.77 11.05
CA LEU A 70 -3.16 -9.90 10.28
C LEU A 70 -2.06 -10.94 10.02
N ILE A 71 -0.84 -10.53 9.70
CA ILE A 71 0.30 -11.43 9.50
C ILE A 71 0.66 -12.14 10.81
N ALA A 72 0.66 -11.42 11.94
CA ALA A 72 0.93 -11.98 13.25
C ALA A 72 -0.13 -13.03 13.67
N ASP A 73 -1.40 -12.79 13.33
CA ASP A 73 -2.53 -13.65 13.69
C ASP A 73 -2.69 -14.86 12.75
N ILE A 74 -2.41 -14.70 11.45
CA ILE A 74 -2.59 -15.77 10.43
C ILE A 74 -1.40 -16.73 10.40
N ALA A 75 -0.21 -16.31 10.83
CA ALA A 75 0.99 -17.14 10.87
C ALA A 75 1.57 -17.29 12.29
N PRO A 76 0.87 -17.93 13.24
CA PRO A 76 1.40 -18.24 14.56
C PRO A 76 2.40 -19.41 14.47
N GLY A 77 3.57 -19.19 13.88
CA GLY A 77 4.65 -20.18 13.87
C GLY A 77 5.74 -20.05 12.80
N ASP A 78 5.46 -19.42 11.66
CA ASP A 78 6.40 -19.43 10.51
C ASP A 78 7.23 -18.14 10.34
N VAL A 79 6.87 -17.07 11.05
CA VAL A 79 7.63 -15.81 10.99
C VAL A 79 8.95 -15.86 11.76
N SER A 80 9.14 -16.86 12.63
CA SER A 80 10.32 -17.05 13.48
C SER A 80 11.15 -18.29 13.14
N SER A 81 10.62 -19.24 12.34
CA SER A 81 11.35 -20.47 11.93
C SER A 81 12.23 -20.25 10.68
N LEU A 82 11.94 -19.23 9.88
CA LEU A 82 12.75 -18.80 8.74
C LEU A 82 13.46 -17.49 9.08
N GLY A 83 14.55 -17.60 9.86
CA GLY A 83 15.41 -16.47 10.19
C GLY A 83 15.81 -15.67 8.95
N GLY A 84 15.25 -14.47 8.81
CA GLY A 84 15.62 -13.52 7.77
C GLY A 84 14.42 -12.71 7.29
N SER A 85 14.61 -11.39 7.21
CA SER A 85 13.66 -10.38 6.76
C SER A 85 13.01 -10.60 5.38
N GLY A 86 13.31 -11.71 4.69
CA GLY A 86 12.72 -12.09 3.40
C GLY A 86 11.43 -12.93 3.50
N GLY A 87 11.26 -13.74 4.55
CA GLY A 87 10.08 -14.62 4.68
C GLY A 87 8.79 -13.87 5.01
N SER A 88 8.86 -12.92 5.94
CA SER A 88 7.73 -12.09 6.36
C SER A 88 7.29 -11.08 5.29
N ALA A 89 8.23 -10.59 4.47
CA ALA A 89 7.92 -9.68 3.37
C ALA A 89 7.10 -10.37 2.27
N MET A 90 7.45 -11.60 1.90
CA MET A 90 6.70 -12.39 0.91
C MET A 90 5.29 -12.75 1.41
N VAL A 91 5.15 -13.11 2.70
CA VAL A 91 3.84 -13.35 3.31
C VAL A 91 3.00 -12.08 3.29
N GLY A 92 3.58 -10.92 3.63
CA GLY A 92 2.88 -9.64 3.56
C GLY A 92 2.44 -9.25 2.14
N VAL A 93 3.26 -9.54 1.13
CA VAL A 93 2.89 -9.38 -0.29
C VAL A 93 1.73 -10.31 -0.65
N HIS A 94 1.76 -11.57 -0.20
CA HIS A 94 0.70 -12.54 -0.51
C HIS A 94 -0.62 -12.18 0.18
N VAL A 95 -0.59 -11.78 1.46
CA VAL A 95 -1.79 -11.34 2.20
C VAL A 95 -2.31 -10.02 1.64
N GLY A 96 -1.43 -9.07 1.30
CA GLY A 96 -1.81 -7.82 0.65
C GLY A 96 -2.47 -8.04 -0.71
N LEU A 97 -1.95 -8.99 -1.51
CA LEU A 97 -2.56 -9.42 -2.77
C LEU A 97 -3.93 -10.04 -2.55
N MET A 98 -4.07 -10.93 -1.56
CA MET A 98 -5.36 -11.57 -1.23
C MET A 98 -6.38 -10.56 -0.72
N ALA A 99 -5.97 -9.58 0.08
CA ALA A 99 -6.83 -8.50 0.56
C ALA A 99 -7.28 -7.59 -0.58
N LEU A 100 -6.40 -7.28 -1.54
CA LEU A 100 -6.75 -6.55 -2.76
C LEU A 100 -7.74 -7.34 -3.61
N VAL A 101 -7.51 -8.64 -3.81
CA VAL A 101 -8.43 -9.52 -4.55
C VAL A 101 -9.79 -9.60 -3.83
N ALA A 102 -9.79 -9.74 -2.51
CA ALA A 102 -11.01 -9.75 -1.70
C ALA A 102 -11.76 -8.40 -1.70
N PHE A 103 -11.07 -7.28 -1.91
CA PHE A 103 -11.71 -5.97 -2.09
C PHE A 103 -12.31 -5.81 -3.50
N VAL A 104 -11.66 -6.37 -4.53
CA VAL A 104 -12.12 -6.29 -5.93
C VAL A 104 -13.26 -7.27 -6.23
N LEU A 105 -13.26 -8.47 -5.65
CA LEU A 105 -14.27 -9.49 -5.90
C LEU A 105 -15.72 -9.02 -5.60
N PRO A 106 -16.02 -8.31 -4.50
CA PRO A 106 -17.35 -7.76 -4.24
C PRO A 106 -17.77 -6.64 -5.19
N VAL A 107 -16.80 -5.86 -5.70
CA VAL A 107 -17.05 -4.73 -6.61
C VAL A 107 -17.34 -5.20 -8.04
N ALA A 108 -16.78 -6.34 -8.47
CA ALA A 108 -17.01 -6.88 -9.81
C ALA A 108 -18.40 -7.52 -10.01
N HIS A 109 -19.19 -7.65 -8.94
CA HIS A 109 -20.54 -8.24 -8.95
C HIS A 109 -21.66 -7.23 -8.64
N GLN A 110 -21.38 -5.92 -8.69
CA GLN A 110 -22.40 -4.86 -8.67
C GLN A 110 -22.48 -4.17 -10.03
#